data_AF-A0A817Q530-F1
#
_entry.id   AF-A0A817Q530-F1
#
_cell.length_a   1.000
_cell.length_b   1.000
_cell.length_c   1.000
_cell.angle_alpha   90.00
_cell.angle_beta   90.00
_cell.angle_gamma   90.00
#
_symmetry.space_group_name_H-M   'P 1'
#
loop_
_entity.id
_entity.type
_entity.pdbx_description
1 polymer ?
#
loop_
_entity_poly.entity_id
_entity_poly.type
_entity_poly.pdbx_seq_one_letter_code
_entity_poly.pdbx_strand_id
1 'polypeptide(L)'
;MLPVMRAAVFAHRTMDFVSFDRSHAALPCFPEHKDAVIDFKFAYYLATLGGARALNIDSQIGSFEVEKQFDALLIDCNVESQAFDYWKDDEMDILFEKWMNAGDDRNIAGVWVQGVKVG
;
A
#
# COMPACT_ATOMS: atom_id res chain seq x y z
N MET A 1 8.91 4.87 -0.77
CA MET A 1 8.01 3.75 -1.12
C MET A 1 6.57 4.24 -1.30
N LEU A 2 5.93 4.81 -0.26
CA LEU A 2 4.52 5.21 -0.29
C LEU A 2 4.11 6.14 -1.45
N PRO A 3 4.89 7.17 -1.85
CA PRO A 3 4.49 8.04 -2.96
C PRO A 3 4.28 7.31 -4.30
N VAL A 4 5.06 6.25 -4.56
CA VAL A 4 4.98 5.48 -5.83
C VAL A 4 3.75 4.58 -5.83
N MET A 5 3.48 3.88 -4.73
CA MET A 5 2.25 3.08 -4.57
C MET A 5 1.01 3.95 -4.74
N ARG A 6 0.97 5.11 -4.08
CA ARG A 6 -0.11 6.08 -4.19
C ARG A 6 -0.31 6.56 -5.62
N ALA A 7 0.77 6.96 -6.29
CA ALA A 7 0.71 7.40 -7.67
C ALA A 7 0.14 6.31 -8.60
N ALA A 8 0.49 5.05 -8.39
CA ALA A 8 -0.05 3.94 -9.17
C ALA A 8 -1.57 3.76 -8.95
N VAL A 9 -2.03 3.77 -7.70
CA VAL A 9 -3.47 3.70 -7.37
C VAL A 9 -4.23 4.89 -7.94
N PHE A 10 -3.72 6.12 -7.78
CA PHE A 10 -4.35 7.31 -8.32
C PHE A 10 -4.39 7.34 -9.86
N ALA A 11 -3.30 6.94 -10.52
CA ALA A 11 -3.25 6.86 -11.97
C ALA A 11 -4.29 5.85 -12.49
N HIS A 12 -4.38 4.68 -11.85
CA HIS A 12 -5.36 3.68 -12.23
C HIS A 12 -6.81 4.17 -12.04
N ARG A 13 -7.14 4.76 -10.88
CA ARG A 13 -8.46 5.37 -10.64
C ARG A 13 -8.80 6.47 -11.64
N THR A 14 -7.80 7.25 -12.06
CA THR A 14 -7.98 8.29 -13.10
C THR A 14 -8.31 7.66 -14.46
N MET A 15 -7.64 6.57 -14.82
CA MET A 15 -7.92 5.85 -16.07
C MET A 15 -9.33 5.22 -16.07
N ASP A 16 -9.76 4.65 -14.94
CA ASP A 16 -11.12 4.11 -14.79
C ASP A 16 -12.18 5.20 -14.93
N PHE A 17 -11.94 6.38 -14.37
CA PHE A 17 -12.84 7.52 -14.56
C PHE A 17 -12.91 7.96 -16.03
N VAL A 18 -11.77 8.03 -16.71
CA VAL A 18 -11.72 8.41 -18.14
C VAL A 18 -12.41 7.37 -19.03
N SER A 19 -12.25 6.08 -18.73
CA SER A 19 -12.92 5.01 -19.49
C SER A 19 -14.43 5.06 -19.29
N PHE A 20 -14.87 5.34 -18.05
CA PHE A 20 -16.26 5.56 -17.71
C PHE A 20 -16.86 6.78 -18.46
N ASP A 21 -16.21 7.95 -18.40
CA ASP A 21 -16.69 9.17 -19.07
C ASP A 21 -16.89 8.95 -20.59
N ARG A 22 -15.94 8.27 -21.23
CA ARG A 22 -16.03 7.90 -22.66
C ARG A 22 -17.22 7.00 -22.99
N SER A 23 -17.69 6.19 -22.04
CA SER A 23 -18.84 5.31 -22.23
C SER A 23 -20.18 6.05 -22.28
N HIS A 24 -20.22 7.34 -21.92
CA HIS A 24 -21.45 8.16 -21.80
C HIS A 24 -22.50 7.56 -20.84
N ALA A 25 -22.09 6.65 -19.95
CA ALA A 25 -22.95 6.12 -18.91
C ALA A 25 -23.22 7.19 -17.82
N ALA A 26 -24.36 7.09 -17.14
CA ALA A 26 -24.70 7.98 -16.04
C ALA A 26 -23.77 7.73 -14.85
N LEU A 27 -23.09 8.78 -14.35
CA LEU A 27 -22.17 8.67 -13.21
C LEU A 27 -22.87 8.00 -12.02
N PRO A 28 -22.38 6.86 -11.51
CA PRO A 28 -22.89 6.32 -10.27
C PRO A 28 -22.59 7.31 -9.14
N CYS A 29 -23.50 7.45 -8.16
CA CYS A 29 -23.28 8.35 -7.02
C CYS A 29 -22.07 7.95 -6.17
N PHE A 30 -21.71 6.66 -6.23
CA PHE A 30 -20.42 6.11 -5.78
C PHE A 30 -20.06 4.95 -6.72
N PRO A 31 -19.04 5.09 -7.58
CA PRO A 31 -18.59 3.95 -8.36
C PRO A 31 -18.06 2.87 -7.42
N GLU A 32 -18.67 1.68 -7.44
CA GLU A 32 -18.05 0.49 -6.83
C GLU A 32 -16.81 0.13 -7.64
N HIS A 33 -15.62 0.22 -7.04
CA HIS A 33 -14.35 -0.11 -7.67
C HIS A 33 -14.01 -1.60 -7.57
N LYS A 34 -14.98 -2.48 -7.84
CA LYS A 34 -14.79 -3.94 -7.73
C LYS A 34 -13.76 -4.50 -8.72
N ASP A 35 -13.51 -3.78 -9.81
CA ASP A 35 -12.64 -4.23 -10.91
C ASP A 35 -11.33 -3.43 -11.03
N ALA A 36 -10.91 -2.75 -9.97
CA ALA A 36 -9.66 -2.00 -9.99
C ALA A 36 -8.46 -2.95 -10.23
N VAL A 37 -7.82 -2.83 -11.38
CA VAL A 37 -6.59 -3.53 -11.79
C VAL A 37 -5.44 -3.23 -10.82
N ILE A 38 -5.39 -2.02 -10.26
CA ILE A 38 -4.40 -1.62 -9.26
C ILE A 38 -5.11 -0.98 -8.07
N ASP A 39 -5.47 -1.82 -7.10
CA ASP A 39 -5.89 -1.39 -5.78
C ASP A 39 -4.69 -1.23 -4.82
N PHE A 40 -4.97 -0.86 -3.57
CA PHE A 40 -3.95 -0.65 -2.56
C PHE A 40 -3.20 -1.96 -2.25
N LYS A 41 -3.91 -3.10 -2.17
CA LYS A 41 -3.31 -4.42 -1.89
C LYS A 41 -2.34 -4.84 -3.01
N PHE A 42 -2.73 -4.63 -4.26
CA PHE A 42 -1.89 -4.94 -5.41
C PHE A 42 -0.70 -3.99 -5.53
N ALA A 43 -0.88 -2.69 -5.26
CA ALA A 43 0.24 -1.76 -5.18
C ALA A 43 1.25 -2.15 -4.08
N TYR A 44 0.75 -2.63 -2.92
CA TYR A 44 1.60 -3.17 -1.85
C TYR A 44 2.36 -4.42 -2.29
N TYR A 45 1.68 -5.36 -2.95
CA TYR A 45 2.31 -6.55 -3.53
C TYR A 45 3.43 -6.16 -4.50
N LEU A 46 3.18 -5.25 -5.45
CA LEU A 46 4.16 -4.82 -6.45
C LEU A 46 5.42 -4.21 -5.82
N ALA A 47 5.27 -3.47 -4.73
CA ALA A 47 6.40 -2.85 -4.04
C ALA A 47 7.10 -3.76 -3.01
N THR A 48 6.57 -4.96 -2.78
CA THR A 48 7.17 -5.97 -1.88
C THR A 48 7.50 -7.24 -2.66
N LEU A 49 6.69 -8.29 -2.54
CA LEU A 49 6.92 -9.60 -3.17
C LEU A 49 6.98 -9.52 -4.71
N GLY A 50 6.13 -8.70 -5.33
CA GLY A 50 6.13 -8.48 -6.78
C GLY A 50 7.44 -7.86 -7.28
N GLY A 51 8.00 -6.92 -6.53
CA GLY A 51 9.31 -6.32 -6.80
C GLY A 51 10.45 -7.31 -6.61
N ALA A 52 10.40 -8.12 -5.55
CA ALA A 52 11.37 -9.19 -5.31
C ALA A 52 11.37 -10.22 -6.46
N ARG A 53 10.18 -10.59 -6.98
CA ARG A 53 10.03 -11.47 -8.15
C ARG A 53 10.59 -10.86 -9.42
N ALA A 54 10.34 -9.57 -9.66
CA ALA A 54 10.90 -8.87 -10.81
C ALA A 54 12.45 -8.84 -10.81
N LEU A 55 13.05 -8.90 -9.63
CA LEU A 55 14.50 -8.96 -9.43
C LEU A 55 15.05 -10.38 -9.23
N ASN A 56 14.19 -11.42 -9.29
CA ASN A 56 14.55 -12.82 -9.05
C ASN A 56 15.24 -13.07 -7.70
N ILE A 57 14.77 -12.37 -6.65
CA ILE A 57 15.23 -12.50 -5.26
C ILE A 57 14.08 -12.80 -4.29
N ASP A 58 12.92 -13.21 -4.80
CA ASP A 58 11.73 -13.53 -4.01
C ASP A 58 11.88 -14.79 -3.16
N SER A 59 12.86 -15.64 -3.45
CA SER A 59 13.27 -16.73 -2.55
C SER A 59 13.97 -16.24 -1.29
N GLN A 60 14.46 -14.99 -1.26
CA GLN A 60 15.21 -14.41 -0.14
C GLN A 60 14.40 -13.37 0.63
N ILE A 61 13.59 -12.55 -0.04
CA ILE A 61 12.88 -11.41 0.58
C ILE A 61 11.46 -11.22 0.01
N GLY A 62 10.73 -10.25 0.57
CA GLY A 62 9.45 -9.76 0.03
C GLY A 62 8.20 -10.35 0.68
N SER A 63 8.32 -11.37 1.53
CA SER A 63 7.23 -11.91 2.37
C SER A 63 7.76 -12.46 3.69
N PHE A 64 6.87 -12.69 4.66
CA PHE A 64 7.20 -13.26 5.97
C PHE A 64 7.12 -14.80 5.98
N GLU A 65 7.72 -15.44 4.97
CA GLU A 65 7.85 -16.89 4.91
C GLU A 65 9.09 -17.37 5.69
N VAL A 66 9.02 -18.58 6.26
CA VAL A 66 10.18 -19.22 6.89
C VAL A 66 11.32 -19.35 5.85
N GLU A 67 12.57 -19.27 6.32
CA GLU A 67 13.81 -19.24 5.51
C GLU A 67 14.12 -17.92 4.78
N LYS A 68 13.18 -16.97 4.68
CA LYS A 68 13.46 -15.64 4.12
C LYS A 68 14.15 -14.72 5.13
N GLN A 69 14.91 -13.76 4.60
CA GLN A 69 15.53 -12.70 5.40
C GLN A 69 14.44 -11.80 6.00
N PHE A 70 14.64 -11.36 7.24
CA PHE A 70 13.72 -10.45 7.91
C PHE A 70 13.99 -9.01 7.50
N ASP A 71 13.42 -8.64 6.35
CA ASP A 71 13.34 -7.27 5.84
C ASP A 71 11.94 -6.74 6.12
N ALA A 72 11.82 -5.83 7.08
CA ALA A 72 10.53 -5.43 7.64
C ALA A 72 10.48 -3.97 8.09
N LEU A 73 9.27 -3.41 8.05
CA LEU A 73 8.95 -2.12 8.67
C LEU A 73 7.97 -2.36 9.81
N LEU A 74 8.23 -1.76 10.97
CA LEU A 74 7.25 -1.62 12.04
C LEU A 74 6.52 -0.30 11.85
N ILE A 75 5.20 -0.38 11.64
CA ILE A 75 4.36 0.79 11.39
C ILE A 75 3.52 1.10 12.62
N ASP A 76 3.56 2.35 13.07
CA ASP A 76 2.69 2.90 14.11
C ASP A 76 1.73 3.93 13.47
N CYS A 77 0.44 3.59 13.49
CA CYS A 77 -0.65 4.42 12.96
C CYS A 77 -1.31 5.29 14.04
N ASN A 78 -0.74 5.37 15.24
CA ASN A 78 -1.23 6.18 16.35
C ASN A 78 -0.13 7.13 16.86
N VAL A 79 0.55 7.80 15.94
CA VAL A 79 1.58 8.81 16.25
C VAL A 79 0.98 10.21 16.24
N GLU A 80 1.52 11.09 17.08
CA GLU A 80 1.07 12.49 17.14
C GLU A 80 1.29 13.21 15.79
N SER A 81 0.34 14.07 15.42
CA SER A 81 0.40 14.91 14.21
C SER A 81 0.55 14.15 12.87
N GLN A 82 0.20 12.87 12.79
CA GLN A 82 0.19 12.14 11.52
C GLN A 82 -0.80 12.71 10.49
N ALA A 83 -0.63 12.33 9.23
CA ALA A 83 -1.40 12.89 8.11
C ALA A 83 -2.81 12.31 7.93
N PHE A 84 -3.26 11.41 8.82
CA PHE A 84 -4.58 10.80 8.78
C PHE A 84 -5.11 10.55 10.19
N ASP A 85 -6.43 10.56 10.34
CA ASP A 85 -7.06 10.28 11.61
C ASP A 85 -6.99 8.78 11.96
N TYR A 86 -6.68 8.48 13.22
CA TYR A 86 -6.69 7.13 13.78
C TYR A 86 -7.97 6.91 14.55
N TRP A 87 -8.71 5.84 14.21
CA TRP A 87 -9.82 5.35 15.04
C TRP A 87 -9.49 3.97 15.58
N LYS A 88 -9.74 3.80 16.88
CA LYS A 88 -9.48 2.53 17.58
C LYS A 88 -10.28 1.35 17.02
N ASP A 89 -11.44 1.65 16.44
CA ASP A 89 -12.38 0.66 15.90
C ASP A 89 -12.15 0.38 14.41
N ASP A 90 -11.16 1.01 13.76
CA ASP A 90 -10.79 0.70 12.38
C ASP A 90 -10.25 -0.74 12.29
N GLU A 91 -10.75 -1.49 11.30
CA GLU A 91 -10.16 -2.77 10.93
C GLU A 91 -8.74 -2.60 10.36
N MET A 92 -7.90 -3.62 10.48
CA MET A 92 -6.50 -3.56 10.00
C MET A 92 -6.37 -3.19 8.52
N ASP A 93 -7.28 -3.67 7.66
CA ASP A 93 -7.28 -3.35 6.23
C ASP A 93 -7.57 -1.86 6.00
N ILE A 94 -8.49 -1.26 6.77
CA ILE A 94 -8.82 0.17 6.70
C ILE A 94 -7.64 0.99 7.19
N LEU A 95 -7.04 0.59 8.32
CA LEU A 95 -5.90 1.28 8.91
C LEU A 95 -4.68 1.25 7.97
N PHE A 96 -4.45 0.11 7.33
CA PHE A 96 -3.40 -0.07 6.34
C PHE A 96 -3.65 0.75 5.06
N GLU A 97 -4.90 0.79 4.57
CA GLU A 97 -5.26 1.64 3.43
C GLU A 97 -5.06 3.14 3.76
N LYS A 98 -5.46 3.59 4.95
CA LYS A 98 -5.22 4.96 5.43
C LYS A 98 -3.74 5.29 5.45
N TRP A 99 -2.93 4.43 6.08
CA TRP A 99 -1.48 4.63 6.12
C TRP A 99 -0.85 4.64 4.73
N MET A 100 -1.25 3.73 3.84
CA MET A 100 -0.67 3.69 2.51
C MET A 100 -1.00 4.93 1.67
N ASN A 101 -2.23 5.46 1.81
CA ASN A 101 -2.72 6.60 1.04
C ASN A 101 -2.38 7.97 1.65
N ALA A 102 -2.12 8.07 2.95
CA ALA A 102 -1.86 9.35 3.61
C ALA A 102 -0.61 9.37 4.48
N GLY A 103 -0.16 8.21 4.96
CA GLY A 103 0.98 8.08 5.85
C GLY A 103 2.31 8.49 5.22
N ASP A 104 3.28 8.71 6.12
CA ASP A 104 4.65 9.10 5.80
C ASP A 104 5.64 8.44 6.77
N ASP A 105 6.87 8.95 6.79
CA ASP A 105 7.99 8.42 7.57
C ASP A 105 7.77 8.50 9.09
N ARG A 106 6.91 9.40 9.58
CA ARG A 106 6.59 9.50 11.01
C ARG A 106 5.91 8.24 11.55
N ASN A 107 5.24 7.50 10.67
CA ASN A 107 4.59 6.24 11.01
C ASN A 107 5.56 5.05 11.06
N ILE A 108 6.84 5.21 10.65
CA ILE A 108 7.81 4.10 10.64
C ILE A 108 8.53 4.08 12.00
N ALA A 109 8.08 3.22 12.90
CA ALA A 109 8.63 3.06 14.25
C ALA A 109 9.90 2.18 14.30
N GLY A 110 10.18 1.45 13.23
CA GLY A 110 11.44 0.73 13.09
C GLY A 110 11.61 0.07 11.73
N VAL A 111 12.87 -0.20 11.39
CA VAL A 111 13.30 -0.80 10.13
C VAL A 111 14.27 -1.93 10.43
N TRP A 112 14.02 -3.11 9.85
CA TRP A 112 14.91 -4.26 9.91
C TRP A 112 15.36 -4.64 8.51
N VAL A 113 16.64 -4.94 8.39
CA VAL A 113 17.26 -5.49 7.18
C VAL A 113 18.06 -6.71 7.61
N GLN A 114 17.75 -7.87 7.05
CA GLN A 114 18.37 -9.15 7.38
C GLN A 114 18.32 -9.47 8.89
N GLY A 115 17.22 -9.09 9.54
CA GLY A 115 17.06 -9.30 10.99
C GLY A 115 17.74 -8.27 11.88
N VAL A 116 18.52 -7.34 11.33
CA VAL A 116 19.20 -6.28 12.10
C VAL A 116 18.37 -5.01 12.07
N LYS A 117 18.09 -4.44 13.26
CA LYS A 117 17.43 -3.14 13.36
C LYS A 117 18.38 -2.03 12.90
N VAL A 118 17.99 -1.30 11.86
CA VAL A 118 18.78 -0.22 11.24
C VAL A 118 18.11 1.16 11.35
N GLY A 119 16.85 1.19 11.78
CA GLY A 119 16.04 2.39 12.02
C GLY A 119 14.97 2.11 13.05
#